data_AF-A0A358SJW1-F1
#
_entry.id   AF-A0A358SJW1-F1
#
_cell.length_a   1.000
_cell.length_b   1.000
_cell.length_c   1.000
_cell.angle_alpha   90.00
_cell.angle_beta   90.00
_cell.angle_gamma   90.00
#
_symmetry.space_group_name_H-M   'P 1'
#
loop_
_entity.id
_entity.type
_entity.pdbx_description
1 polymer ?
#
loop_
_entity_poly.entity_id
_entity_poly.type
_entity_poly.pdbx_seq_one_letter_code
_entity_poly.pdbx_strand_id
1 'polypeptide(L)' 'VAAAEAAGCRVVAVPSVVPISDAPGRLVVRSLAQLSLATLRGLVAAGPTGAD' A
#
# COMPACT_ATOMS: atom_id res chain seq x y z
N VAL A 1 9.85 -3.14 2.40
CA VAL A 1 8.46 -3.63 2.42
C VAL A 1 8.19 -4.41 3.70
N ALA A 2 8.83 -5.57 3.92
CA ALA A 2 8.58 -6.43 5.08
C ALA A 2 8.62 -5.73 6.46
N ALA A 3 9.58 -4.83 6.71
CA ALA A 3 9.66 -4.10 7.98
C ALA A 3 8.43 -3.20 8.25
N ALA A 4 7.92 -2.53 7.22
CA ALA A 4 6.74 -1.67 7.36
C ALA A 4 5.46 -2.51 7.60
N GLU A 5 5.38 -3.69 6.99
CA GLU A 5 4.25 -4.61 7.23
C GLU A 5 4.31 -5.23 8.62
N ALA A 6 5.50 -5.61 9.09
CA ALA A 6 5.69 -6.08 10.45
C ALA A 6 5.33 -5.00 11.49
N ALA A 7 5.50 -3.73 11.15
CA ALA A 7 5.06 -2.59 11.94
C ALA A 7 3.54 -2.30 11.83
N GLY A 8 2.79 -3.10 11.06
CA GLY A 8 1.35 -2.87 10.84
C GLY A 8 1.05 -1.62 10.00
N CYS A 9 2.05 -1.05 9.33
CA CYS A 9 1.86 0.09 8.45
C CYS A 9 1.26 -0.35 7.12
N ARG A 10 0.45 0.52 6.51
CA ARG A 10 0.08 0.35 5.10
C ARG A 10 1.25 0.69 4.21
N VAL A 11 1.44 -0.12 3.18
CA VAL A 11 2.61 -0.03 2.32
C VAL A 11 2.21 0.23 0.89
N VAL A 12 2.76 1.29 0.29
CA VAL A 12 2.74 1.44 -1.16
C VAL A 12 4.08 0.93 -1.69
N ALA A 13 4.03 -0.13 -2.48
CA ALA A 13 5.21 -0.80 -3.01
C ALA A 13 5.39 -0.47 -4.50
N VAL A 14 6.61 -0.07 -4.87
CA VAL A 14 7.00 0.17 -6.27
C VAL A 14 8.09 -0.82 -6.67
N PRO A 15 7.78 -1.83 -7.51
CA PRO A 15 8.77 -2.79 -7.95
C PRO A 15 9.68 -2.17 -9.00
N SER A 16 10.87 -1.72 -8.58
CA SER A 16 11.90 -1.21 -9.50
C SER A 16 12.94 -2.26 -9.91
N VAL A 17 13.18 -3.30 -9.10
CA VAL A 17 14.25 -4.29 -9.32
C VAL A 17 13.73 -5.72 -9.38
N VAL A 18 12.80 -6.07 -8.48
CA VAL A 18 12.20 -7.40 -8.39
C VAL A 18 10.68 -7.26 -8.27
N PRO A 19 9.89 -8.20 -8.83
CA PRO A 19 8.46 -8.25 -8.61
C PRO A 19 8.12 -8.34 -7.11
N ILE A 20 7.08 -7.63 -6.72
CA ILE A 20 6.58 -7.61 -5.34
C ILE A 20 5.17 -8.20 -5.38
N SER A 21 4.95 -9.32 -4.70
CA SER A 21 3.63 -9.94 -4.62
C SER A 21 2.63 -9.05 -3.88
N ASP A 22 1.36 -9.19 -4.23
CA ASP A 22 0.27 -8.53 -3.53
C ASP A 22 0.11 -9.08 -2.09
N ALA A 23 -0.32 -8.24 -1.16
CA ALA A 23 -0.51 -8.60 0.24
C ALA A 23 -1.59 -7.72 0.88
N PRO A 24 -2.33 -8.22 1.89
CA PRO A 24 -3.34 -7.42 2.56
C PRO A 24 -2.73 -6.16 3.20
N GLY A 25 -3.32 -4.99 2.90
CA GLY A 25 -2.82 -3.69 3.36
C GLY A 25 -1.66 -3.12 2.54
N ARG A 26 -1.29 -3.78 1.43
CA ARG A 26 -0.29 -3.33 0.47
C ARG A 26 -0.94 -2.87 -0.83
N LEU A 27 -0.48 -1.75 -1.37
CA LEU A 27 -0.81 -1.30 -2.74
C LEU A 27 0.44 -1.39 -3.60
N VAL A 28 0.43 -2.24 -4.63
CA VAL A 28 1.54 -2.34 -5.59
C VAL A 28 1.26 -1.45 -6.79
N VAL A 29 2.14 -0.49 -7.08
CA VAL A 29 2.07 0.38 -8.26
C VAL A 29 3.38 0.35 -9.03
N ARG A 30 3.33 0.42 -10.37
CA ARG A 30 4.55 0.43 -11.20
C ARG A 30 5.37 1.73 -11.08
N SER A 31 4.77 2.82 -10.59
CA SER A 31 5.46 4.09 -10.35
C SER A 31 4.68 4.98 -9.38
N LEU A 32 5.41 5.77 -8.57
CA LEU A 32 4.82 6.78 -7.69
C LEU A 32 4.07 7.88 -8.47
N ALA A 33 4.42 8.13 -9.74
CA ALA A 33 3.75 9.13 -10.58
C ALA A 33 2.27 8.80 -10.84
N GLN A 34 1.84 7.56 -10.62
CA GLN A 34 0.45 7.15 -10.76
C GLN A 34 -0.36 7.29 -9.47
N LEU A 35 0.28 7.68 -8.36
CA LEU A 35 -0.41 7.90 -7.11
C LEU A 35 -1.02 9.30 -7.08
N SER A 36 -2.24 9.37 -6.57
CA SER A 36 -2.92 10.62 -6.28
C SER A 36 -3.20 10.75 -4.79
N LEU A 37 -3.45 11.98 -4.33
CA LEU A 37 -3.89 12.22 -2.96
C LEU A 37 -5.22 11.52 -2.66
N ALA A 38 -6.10 11.35 -3.66
CA ALA A 38 -7.33 10.58 -3.49
C ALA A 38 -7.04 9.11 -3.19
N THR A 39 -6.10 8.51 -3.93
CA THR A 39 -5.65 7.12 -3.71
C THR A 39 -5.03 6.94 -2.33
N LEU A 40 -4.14 7.86 -1.92
CA LEU A 40 -3.49 7.82 -0.61
C LEU A 40 -4.48 8.02 0.53
N ARG A 41 -5.46 8.93 0.38
CA ARG A 41 -6.53 9.13 1.36
C ARG A 41 -7.44 7.91 1.47
N GLY A 42 -7.80 7.28 0.35
CA GLY A 42 -8.56 6.03 0.34
C GLY A 42 -7.81 4.91 1.05
N LEU A 43 -6.50 4.79 0.80
CA LEU A 43 -5.62 3.88 1.53
C LEU A 43 -5.64 4.13 3.03
N VAL A 44 -5.55 5.39 3.47
CA VAL A 44 -5.59 5.73 4.91
C VAL A 44 -6.98 5.45 5.52
N ALA A 45 -8.04 5.79 4.79
CA ALA A 45 -9.44 5.69 5.23
C ALA A 45 -9.97 4.26 5.26
N ALA A 46 -9.44 3.35 4.44
CA ALA A 46 -9.77 1.92 4.44
C ALA A 46 -9.15 1.22 5.66
N GLY A 47 -9.46 1.70 6.88
CA GLY A 47 -9.05 1.19 8.20
C GLY A 47 -8.96 -0.34 8.29
N PRO A 48 -8.30 -0.93 9.29
CA PRO A 48 -8.25 -2.40 9.48
C PRO A 48 -9.62 -3.09 9.60
N THR A 49 -10.73 -2.39 9.41
CA THR A 49 -12.08 -2.93 9.31
C THR A 49 -12.85 -2.04 8.32
N GLY A 50 -13.44 -2.63 7.28
CA GLY A 50 -14.72 -2.10 6.84
C GLY A 50 -15.76 -2.59 7.84
N ALA A 51 -16.62 -1.68 8.33
CA ALA A 51 -17.69 -1.84 9.35
C ALA A 51 -17.22 -1.48 10.79
N ASP A 52 -17.94 -0.66 11.57
CA ASP A 52 -19.22 -1.03 12.24
C ASP A 52 -19.15 -2.41 12.89
#